data_AF-A0A3C2DCP6-F1
#
_entry.id   AF-A0A3C2DCP6-F1
#
_cell.length_a   1.000
_cell.length_b   1.000
_cell.length_c   1.000
_cell.angle_alpha   90.00
_cell.angle_beta   90.00
_cell.angle_gamma   90.00
#
_symmetry.space_group_name_H-M   'P 1'
#
loop_
_entity.id
_entity.type
_entity.pdbx_description
1 polymer ?
#
loop_
_entity_poly.entity_id
_entity_poly.type
_entity_poly.pdbx_seq_one_letter_code
_entity_poly.pdbx_strand_id
1 'polypeptide(L)'
;MNVQFSAARRMPARAEVIAHGLTLEDFEGGEDLPTELGRDDLGRLGFEGKAGQVQVVPCGGRLLAAVGLGSATEISTNVLRRSAANLARAVRKRRSVALDLASVAARNGGPAEADGVAAVVEGVELALYRFDYRSSGG
;
A
#
# COMPACT_ATOMS: atom_id res chain seq x y z
N MET A 1 -13.93 -10.01 9.70
CA MET A 1 -13.22 -8.84 10.25
C MET A 1 -13.96 -7.62 9.77
N ASN A 2 -14.30 -6.67 10.66
CA ASN A 2 -14.93 -5.43 10.22
C ASN A 2 -13.83 -4.45 9.84
N VAL A 3 -13.78 -4.03 8.57
CA VAL A 3 -12.81 -3.05 8.07
C VAL A 3 -13.58 -1.78 7.75
N GLN A 4 -13.09 -0.65 8.24
CA GLN A 4 -13.67 0.66 7.96
C GLN A 4 -12.70 1.46 7.09
N PHE A 5 -13.23 2.07 6.04
CA PHE A 5 -12.48 2.96 5.16
C PHE A 5 -12.93 4.39 5.36
N SER A 6 -11.99 5.31 5.27
CA SER A 6 -12.25 6.75 5.29
C SER A 6 -11.17 7.45 4.47
N ALA A 7 -11.57 8.39 3.63
CA ALA A 7 -10.62 9.28 2.97
C ALA A 7 -10.12 10.34 3.96
N ALA A 8 -8.85 10.71 3.86
CA ALA A 8 -8.25 11.79 4.64
C ALA A 8 -7.35 12.64 3.73
N ARG A 9 -7.34 13.96 3.93
CA ARG A 9 -6.47 14.88 3.16
C ARG A 9 -4.98 14.71 3.46
N ARG A 10 -4.64 14.07 4.59
CA ARG A 10 -3.27 13.82 5.03
C ARG A 10 -3.24 12.48 5.76
N MET A 11 -2.14 11.75 5.62
CA MET A 11 -1.93 10.49 6.32
C MET A 11 -2.00 10.70 7.84
N PRO A 12 -2.89 10.01 8.56
CA PRO A 12 -3.00 10.12 10.01
C PRO A 12 -1.70 9.70 10.71
N ALA A 13 -1.14 10.58 11.54
CA ALA A 13 0.12 10.32 12.24
C ALA A 13 0.07 9.12 13.20
N ARG A 14 -1.13 8.72 13.65
CA ARG A 14 -1.38 7.63 14.61
C ARG A 14 -1.68 6.27 13.97
N ALA A 15 -1.65 6.15 12.64
CA ALA A 15 -1.82 4.83 12.03
C ALA A 15 -0.63 3.93 12.40
N GLU A 16 -0.90 2.65 12.73
CA GLU A 16 0.16 1.67 13.08
C GLU A 16 1.09 1.41 11.88
N VAL A 17 0.57 1.56 10.66
CA VAL A 17 1.34 1.51 9.41
C VAL A 17 1.06 2.73 8.54
N ILE A 18 2.12 3.33 8.00
CA ILE A 18 2.06 4.31 6.92
C ILE A 18 2.64 3.66 5.67
N ALA A 19 1.83 3.50 4.63
CA ALA A 19 2.24 2.87 3.38
C ALA A 19 2.35 3.89 2.24
N HIS A 20 3.47 3.88 1.55
CA HIS A 20 3.77 4.76 0.44
C HIS A 20 3.81 3.97 -0.86
N GLY A 21 3.01 4.40 -1.83
CA GLY A 21 3.12 3.97 -3.22
C GLY A 21 4.39 4.52 -3.84
N LEU A 22 5.13 3.67 -4.55
CA LEU A 22 6.35 4.05 -5.25
C LEU A 22 6.29 3.52 -6.68
N THR A 23 6.38 4.40 -7.66
CA THR A 23 6.67 3.97 -9.03
C THR A 23 8.14 3.57 -9.15
N LEU A 24 8.52 2.90 -10.24
CA LEU A 24 9.92 2.63 -10.54
C LEU A 24 10.69 3.95 -10.67
N GLU A 25 10.09 4.93 -11.32
CA GLU A 25 10.66 6.25 -11.55
C GLU A 25 10.83 7.03 -10.23
N ASP A 26 9.87 6.95 -9.30
CA ASP A 26 10.00 7.53 -7.94
C ASP A 26 11.17 6.86 -7.20
N PHE A 27 11.24 5.53 -7.27
CA PHE A 27 12.26 4.75 -6.57
C PHE A 27 13.65 4.96 -7.17
N GLU A 28 13.78 5.16 -8.48
CA GLU A 28 15.05 5.42 -9.20
C GLU A 28 15.47 6.89 -9.20
N GLY A 29 14.52 7.83 -9.14
CA GLY A 29 14.77 9.27 -9.06
C GLY A 29 15.06 9.77 -7.64
N GLY A 30 14.40 9.19 -6.62
CA GLY A 30 14.72 9.42 -5.21
C GLY A 30 14.19 10.73 -4.62
N GLU A 31 13.57 11.59 -5.44
CA GLU A 31 13.01 12.87 -5.00
C GLU A 31 11.75 12.73 -4.14
N ASP A 32 10.98 11.64 -4.33
CA ASP A 32 9.68 11.42 -3.67
C ASP A 32 9.70 10.31 -2.59
N LEU A 33 10.88 9.82 -2.23
CA LEU A 33 11.00 8.78 -1.23
C LEU A 33 11.00 9.41 0.18
N PRO A 34 10.12 8.99 1.10
CA PRO A 34 10.19 9.44 2.49
C PRO A 34 11.59 9.22 3.04
N THR A 35 12.16 10.20 3.74
CA THR A 35 13.54 10.13 4.23
C THR A 35 13.81 8.88 5.08
N GLU A 36 12.78 8.40 5.77
CA GLU A 36 12.83 7.20 6.60
C GLU A 36 12.77 5.88 5.81
N LEU A 37 12.33 5.92 4.55
CA LEU A 37 12.43 4.83 3.59
C LEU A 37 13.69 5.02 2.74
N GLY A 38 14.87 4.86 3.34
CA GLY A 38 16.13 5.01 2.61
C GLY A 38 16.24 4.02 1.43
N ARG A 39 16.55 4.53 0.22
CA ARG A 39 16.68 3.69 -0.99
C ARG A 39 17.66 2.55 -0.80
N ASP A 40 18.83 2.84 -0.23
CA ASP A 40 19.87 1.83 -0.04
C ASP A 40 19.40 0.68 0.86
N ASP A 41 18.65 0.99 1.91
CA ASP A 41 18.10 -0.01 2.83
C ASP A 41 16.99 -0.82 2.15
N LEU A 42 16.12 -0.17 1.39
CA LEU A 42 15.14 -0.85 0.54
C LEU A 42 15.81 -1.78 -0.46
N GLY A 43 16.88 -1.33 -1.13
CA GLY A 43 17.67 -2.15 -2.06
C GLY A 43 18.35 -3.34 -1.37
N ARG A 44 18.90 -3.16 -0.16
CA ARG A 44 19.46 -4.26 0.66
C ARG A 44 18.39 -5.28 1.06
N LEU A 45 17.14 -4.86 1.21
CA LEU A 45 15.98 -5.72 1.45
C LEU A 45 15.42 -6.36 0.16
N GLY A 46 16.03 -6.08 -0.99
CA GLY A 46 15.60 -6.60 -2.29
C GLY A 46 14.37 -5.90 -2.87
N PHE A 47 14.05 -4.70 -2.39
CA PHE A 47 12.99 -3.88 -2.96
C PHE A 47 13.45 -3.25 -4.28
N GLU A 48 12.66 -3.44 -5.33
CA GLU A 48 12.96 -2.97 -6.69
C GLU A 48 11.84 -2.08 -7.25
N GLY A 49 10.78 -1.78 -6.50
CA GLY A 49 9.63 -1.00 -6.97
C GLY A 49 8.67 -1.75 -7.92
N LYS A 50 8.86 -3.07 -8.08
CA LYS A 50 8.00 -3.91 -8.92
C LYS A 50 6.52 -3.84 -8.49
N ALA A 51 5.61 -3.87 -9.45
CA ALA A 51 4.18 -3.83 -9.18
C ALA A 51 3.72 -4.92 -8.19
N GLY A 52 3.12 -4.49 -7.08
CA GLY A 52 2.65 -5.35 -5.99
C GLY A 52 3.72 -5.81 -5.01
N GLN A 53 4.98 -5.39 -5.16
CA GLN A 53 6.02 -5.63 -4.17
C GLN A 53 5.75 -4.81 -2.91
N VAL A 54 5.92 -5.41 -1.73
CA VAL A 54 5.69 -4.73 -0.45
C VAL A 54 6.87 -4.98 0.46
N GLN A 55 7.48 -3.91 0.96
CA GLN A 55 8.52 -3.98 1.98
C GLN A 55 8.08 -3.20 3.21
N VAL A 56 8.00 -3.88 4.36
CA VAL A 56 7.64 -3.26 5.65
C VAL A 56 8.91 -3.09 6.48
N VAL A 57 9.12 -1.89 7.02
CA VAL A 57 10.28 -1.57 7.87
C VAL A 57 9.84 -0.86 9.14
N PRO A 58 10.54 -1.07 10.27
CA PRO A 58 10.31 -0.31 11.48
C PRO A 58 10.81 1.13 11.34
N CYS A 59 10.07 2.11 11.87
CA CYS A 59 10.49 3.50 11.91
C CYS A 59 9.85 4.21 13.10
N GLY A 60 10.65 4.76 14.01
CA GLY A 60 10.17 5.71 15.03
C GLY A 60 8.94 5.26 15.84
N GLY A 61 8.84 3.97 16.19
CA GLY A 61 7.72 3.41 16.96
C GLY A 61 6.47 3.02 16.15
N ARG A 62 6.52 3.14 14.82
CA ARG A 62 5.49 2.66 13.87
C ARG A 62 6.14 1.81 12.76
N LEU A 63 5.31 1.33 11.84
CA LEU A 63 5.79 0.68 10.62
C LEU A 63 5.62 1.60 9.42
N LEU A 64 6.61 1.59 8.54
CA LEU A 64 6.46 2.12 7.18
C LEU A 64 6.37 0.95 6.20
N ALA A 65 5.63 1.13 5.13
CA ALA A 65 5.55 0.16 4.05
C ALA A 65 5.82 0.84 2.70
N ALA A 66 6.86 0.40 2.01
CA ALA A 66 7.06 0.72 0.60
C ALA A 66 6.22 -0.25 -0.24
N VAL A 67 5.41 0.28 -1.16
CA VAL A 67 4.55 -0.51 -2.05
C VAL A 67 4.88 -0.16 -3.50
N GLY A 68 5.50 -1.11 -4.20
CA GLY A 68 5.86 -0.95 -5.59
C GLY A 68 4.62 -0.93 -6.49
N LEU A 69 4.53 0.08 -7.35
CA LEU A 69 3.47 0.27 -8.33
C LEU A 69 3.93 -0.09 -9.75
N GLY A 70 5.22 -0.42 -9.96
CA GLY A 70 5.79 -0.61 -11.29
C GLY A 70 6.04 0.71 -12.01
N SER A 71 6.23 0.67 -13.33
CA SER A 71 6.43 1.89 -14.11
C SER A 71 5.18 2.77 -14.05
N ALA A 72 5.37 4.07 -13.92
CA ALA A 72 4.32 5.09 -14.00
C ALA A 72 3.41 4.92 -15.22
N THR A 73 3.98 4.50 -16.35
CA THR A 73 3.26 4.31 -17.62
C THR A 73 2.36 3.07 -17.66
N GLU A 74 2.54 2.14 -16.71
CA GLU A 74 1.82 0.85 -16.66
C GLU A 74 0.84 0.77 -15.49
N ILE A 75 0.69 1.85 -14.71
CA ILE A 75 -0.22 1.86 -13.57
C ILE A 75 -1.67 1.73 -14.06
N SER A 76 -2.37 0.74 -13.51
CA SER A 76 -3.77 0.47 -13.79
C SER A 76 -4.55 0.20 -12.51
N THR A 77 -5.88 0.20 -12.59
CA THR A 77 -6.73 -0.22 -11.47
C THR A 77 -6.42 -1.65 -11.02
N ASN A 78 -6.01 -2.54 -11.93
CA ASN A 78 -5.58 -3.90 -11.57
C ASN A 78 -4.28 -3.91 -10.75
N VAL A 79 -3.29 -3.09 -11.15
CA VAL A 79 -2.05 -2.92 -10.39
C VAL A 79 -2.34 -2.37 -8.98
N LEU A 80 -3.19 -1.34 -8.88
CA LEU A 80 -3.59 -0.76 -7.60
C LEU A 80 -4.30 -1.78 -6.70
N ARG A 81 -5.29 -2.51 -7.23
CA ARG A 81 -6.02 -3.56 -6.50
C ARG A 81 -5.08 -4.64 -5.98
N ARG A 82 -4.18 -5.15 -6.82
CA ARG A 82 -3.20 -6.18 -6.43
C ARG A 82 -2.21 -5.67 -5.40
N SER A 83 -1.71 -4.45 -5.56
CA SER A 83 -0.74 -3.85 -4.65
C SER A 83 -1.35 -3.59 -3.27
N ALA A 84 -2.57 -3.05 -3.24
CA ALA A 84 -3.34 -2.88 -2.01
C ALA A 84 -3.64 -4.22 -1.32
N ALA A 85 -4.00 -5.25 -2.08
CA ALA A 85 -4.22 -6.60 -1.56
C ALA A 85 -2.95 -7.20 -0.93
N ASN A 86 -1.80 -7.02 -1.55
CA ASN A 86 -0.51 -7.48 -1.03
C ASN A 86 -0.11 -6.73 0.23
N LEU A 87 -0.29 -5.40 0.24
CA LEU A 87 -0.08 -4.57 1.44
C LEU A 87 -0.95 -5.08 2.59
N ALA A 88 -2.25 -5.23 2.37
CA ALA A 88 -3.21 -5.70 3.37
C ALA A 88 -2.79 -7.05 3.97
N ARG A 89 -2.31 -7.99 3.14
CA ARG A 89 -1.80 -9.29 3.62
C ARG A 89 -0.54 -9.15 4.47
N ALA A 90 0.39 -8.29 4.06
CA ALA A 90 1.63 -8.03 4.79
C ALA A 90 1.37 -7.41 6.17
N VAL A 91 0.34 -6.58 6.28
CA VAL A 91 0.03 -5.83 7.51
C VAL A 91 -1.22 -6.31 8.24
N ARG A 92 -1.76 -7.49 7.89
CA ARG A 92 -3.04 -8.01 8.44
C ARG A 92 -3.16 -8.10 9.96
N LYS A 93 -2.03 -8.08 10.69
CA LYS A 93 -1.98 -8.10 12.16
C LYS A 93 -2.02 -6.71 12.79
N ARG A 94 -2.10 -5.65 11.98
CA ARG A 94 -2.11 -4.24 12.41
C ARG A 94 -3.53 -3.71 12.42
N ARG A 95 -3.83 -2.83 13.37
CA ARG A 95 -5.18 -2.31 13.59
C ARG A 95 -5.54 -1.15 12.66
N SER A 96 -4.55 -0.44 12.15
CA SER A 96 -4.75 0.73 11.29
C SER A 96 -3.63 0.89 10.28
N VAL A 97 -4.01 1.26 9.06
CA VAL A 97 -3.10 1.52 7.94
C VAL A 97 -3.55 2.82 7.28
N ALA A 98 -2.61 3.73 7.07
CA ALA A 98 -2.77 4.87 6.17
C ALA A 98 -1.97 4.59 4.89
N LEU A 99 -2.51 4.92 3.72
CA LEU A 99 -1.86 4.64 2.44
C LEU A 99 -2.25 5.69 1.38
N ASP A 100 -1.36 5.95 0.42
CA ASP A 100 -1.49 6.99 -0.61
C ASP A 100 -1.47 6.46 -2.07
N LEU A 101 -1.59 5.13 -2.26
CA LEU A 101 -1.42 4.46 -3.56
C LEU A 101 -2.23 5.08 -4.71
N ALA A 102 -3.49 5.44 -4.47
CA ALA A 102 -4.36 6.03 -5.50
C ALA A 102 -3.93 7.45 -5.88
N SER A 103 -3.51 8.26 -4.91
CA SER A 103 -3.00 9.62 -5.14
C SER A 103 -1.65 9.57 -5.87
N VAL A 104 -0.78 8.60 -5.52
CA VAL A 104 0.49 8.36 -6.22
C VAL A 104 0.26 7.88 -7.66
N ALA A 105 -0.75 7.05 -7.91
CA ALA A 105 -1.10 6.67 -9.27
C ALA A 105 -1.60 7.86 -10.09
N ALA A 106 -2.54 8.64 -9.54
CA ALA A 106 -3.14 9.77 -10.25
C ALA A 106 -2.11 10.86 -10.62
N ARG A 107 -1.17 11.19 -9.71
CA ARG A 107 -0.10 12.17 -9.98
C ARG A 107 0.88 11.70 -11.06
N ASN A 108 1.00 10.39 -11.26
CA ASN A 108 1.91 9.76 -12.24
C ASN A 108 1.21 9.38 -13.55
N GLY A 109 0.03 9.95 -13.85
CA GLY A 109 -0.70 9.71 -15.10
C GLY A 109 -1.43 8.37 -15.18
N GLY A 110 -1.58 7.68 -14.05
CA GLY A 110 -2.41 6.48 -13.92
C GLY A 110 -3.92 6.78 -13.93
N PRO A 111 -4.76 5.85 -13.46
CA PRO A 111 -6.20 6.02 -13.40
C PRO A 111 -6.63 7.28 -12.62
N ALA A 112 -7.82 7.79 -12.92
CA ALA A 112 -8.41 8.86 -12.12
C ALA A 112 -8.46 8.46 -10.65
N GLU A 113 -8.21 9.43 -9.74
CA GLU A 113 -8.03 9.14 -8.31
C GLU A 113 -9.23 8.40 -7.71
N ALA A 114 -10.47 8.73 -8.12
CA ALA A 114 -11.67 8.04 -7.67
C ALA A 114 -11.68 6.54 -8.05
N ASP A 115 -11.33 6.21 -9.29
CA ASP A 115 -11.23 4.82 -9.76
C ASP A 115 -10.07 4.08 -9.05
N GLY A 116 -8.98 4.78 -8.81
CA GLY A 116 -7.84 4.28 -8.04
C GLY A 116 -8.22 3.95 -6.59
N VAL A 117 -8.96 4.84 -5.92
CA VAL A 117 -9.47 4.62 -4.55
C VAL A 117 -10.39 3.41 -4.52
N ALA A 118 -11.33 3.29 -5.47
CA ALA A 118 -12.22 2.13 -5.54
C ALA A 118 -11.43 0.82 -5.69
N ALA A 119 -10.44 0.78 -6.59
CA ALA A 119 -9.59 -0.39 -6.80
C ALA A 119 -8.76 -0.76 -5.56
N VAL A 120 -8.24 0.23 -4.85
CA VAL A 120 -7.49 0.04 -3.60
C VAL A 120 -8.38 -0.53 -2.51
N VAL A 121 -9.56 0.06 -2.28
CA VAL A 121 -10.52 -0.41 -1.28
C VAL A 121 -10.93 -1.85 -1.57
N GLU A 122 -11.32 -2.14 -2.81
CA GLU A 122 -11.67 -3.49 -3.25
C GLU A 122 -10.52 -4.49 -3.00
N GLY A 123 -9.29 -4.09 -3.33
CA GLY A 123 -8.10 -4.91 -3.10
C GLY A 123 -7.88 -5.26 -1.62
N VAL A 124 -8.04 -4.27 -0.73
CA VAL A 124 -7.92 -4.48 0.72
C VAL A 124 -9.05 -5.38 1.24
N GLU A 125 -10.30 -5.10 0.87
CA GLU A 125 -11.46 -5.87 1.32
C GLU A 125 -11.35 -7.34 0.92
N LEU A 126 -11.09 -7.61 -0.36
CA LEU A 126 -10.97 -8.98 -0.86
C LEU A 126 -9.78 -9.73 -0.24
N ALA A 127 -8.68 -9.03 0.02
CA ALA A 127 -7.49 -9.64 0.63
C ALA A 127 -7.69 -10.04 2.09
N LEU A 128 -8.57 -9.32 2.80
CA LEU A 128 -8.84 -9.52 4.21
C LEU A 128 -10.11 -10.32 4.48
N TYR A 129 -10.91 -10.57 3.45
CA TYR A 129 -12.07 -11.45 3.51
C TYR A 129 -11.65 -12.86 3.93
N ARG A 130 -12.38 -13.41 4.90
CA ARG A 130 -12.24 -14.80 5.33
C ARG A 130 -13.62 -15.36 5.58
N PHE A 131 -13.89 -16.48 4.91
CA PHE A 131 -15.04 -17.31 5.19
C PHE A 131 -14.58 -18.47 6.09
N ASP A 132 -15.14 -18.54 7.30
CA ASP A 132 -14.86 -19.62 8.25
C ASP A 132 -16.17 -20.37 8.51
N TYR A 133 -16.16 -21.70 8.35
CA TYR A 133 -17.26 -22.55 8.82
C TYR A 133 -17.24 -22.54 10.35
N ARG A 134 -18.18 -21.82 10.95
CA ARG A 134 -18.49 -21.96 12.38
C ARG A 134 -19.29 -23.25 12.54
N SER A 135 -18.67 -24.32 13.05
CA SER A 135 -19.45 -25.43 13.56
C SER A 135 -20.26 -24.92 14.75
N SER A 136 -21.57 -25.18 14.74
CA SER A 136 -22.40 -25.07 15.93
C SER A 136 -22.06 -26.24 16.86
N GLY A 137 -20.92 -26.18 17.54
CA GLY A 137 -20.71 -26.96 18.76
C GLY A 137 -21.17 -26.10 19.94
N GLY A 138 -21.99 -26.55 20.88
CA GLY A 138 -22.35 -27.89 21.32
C GLY A 138 -22.50 -27.80 22.83
#